data_AF-A0A3S3QJL7-F1
#
_entry.id   AF-A0A3S3QJL7-F1
#
_cell.length_a   1.000
_cell.length_b   1.000
_cell.length_c   1.000
_cell.angle_alpha   90.00
_cell.angle_beta   90.00
_cell.angle_gamma   90.00
#
_symmetry.space_group_name_H-M   'P 1'
#
loop_
_entity.id
_entity.type
_entity.pdbx_description
1 polymer ?
#
loop_
_entity_poly.entity_id
_entity_poly.type
_entity_poly.pdbx_seq_one_letter_code
_entity_poly.pdbx_strand_id
1 'polypeptide(L)'
;FVVLKDCHWECWWEQDDAAFRVCQPYGKNIKVLSRWEIENYLLVEPDIIASVKADRFGRAQERPAPIPLSSEEISLFTMLTAADACCHMKKMKKVSDSMAGFTGTSQELRTSLEKKGVDSAELDEKLDKAVCFAGDENDDPVKQWRQVNRILNGKAILKRLQLLGKKQEDATDYRLALARKIADDDKIDPEIRDYIAAFRRMKP
;
A
#
# COMPACT_ATOMS: atom_id res chain seq x y z
N PHE A 1 -2.47 11.92 3.26
CA PHE A 1 -2.52 11.92 1.79
C PHE A 1 -3.26 13.17 1.34
N VAL A 2 -2.54 14.10 0.71
CA VAL A 2 -3.05 15.43 0.34
C VAL A 2 -4.13 15.29 -0.75
N VAL A 3 -3.93 14.38 -1.71
CA VAL A 3 -4.88 14.02 -2.80
C VAL A 3 -6.26 13.62 -2.28
N LEU A 4 -6.31 12.76 -1.26
CA LEU A 4 -7.57 12.35 -0.63
C LEU A 4 -8.27 13.56 0.01
N LYS A 5 -7.51 14.31 0.83
CA LYS A 5 -8.04 15.43 1.61
C LYS A 5 -8.71 16.49 0.73
N ASP A 6 -8.16 16.74 -0.45
CA ASP A 6 -8.67 17.75 -1.39
C ASP A 6 -9.59 17.17 -2.47
N CYS A 7 -10.04 15.92 -2.31
CA CYS A 7 -11.02 15.25 -3.17
C CYS A 7 -10.60 15.08 -4.65
N HIS A 8 -9.30 14.97 -4.95
CA HIS A 8 -8.81 14.65 -6.30
C HIS A 8 -8.98 13.15 -6.62
N TRP A 9 -10.22 12.66 -6.59
CA TRP A 9 -10.57 11.25 -6.70
C TRP A 9 -10.29 10.63 -8.07
N GLU A 10 -10.34 11.42 -9.13
CA GLU A 10 -10.00 10.96 -10.48
C GLU A 10 -8.50 10.59 -10.56
N CYS A 11 -7.63 11.45 -10.04
CA CYS A 11 -6.20 11.15 -9.89
C CYS A 11 -5.96 9.95 -8.98
N TRP A 12 -6.79 9.79 -7.94
CA TRP A 12 -6.64 8.77 -6.91
C TRP A 12 -6.87 7.34 -7.45
N TRP A 13 -7.79 7.20 -8.40
CA TRP A 13 -8.15 5.93 -9.02
C TRP A 13 -7.46 5.70 -10.38
N GLU A 14 -6.54 6.58 -10.78
CA GLU A 14 -5.78 6.43 -12.02
C GLU A 14 -4.76 5.30 -11.89
N GLN A 15 -4.84 4.34 -12.82
CA GLN A 15 -4.06 3.10 -12.82
C GLN A 15 -2.86 3.21 -13.76
N ASP A 16 -2.95 4.04 -14.80
CA ASP A 16 -1.88 4.28 -15.75
C ASP A 16 -0.90 5.32 -15.21
N ASP A 17 0.38 4.96 -15.12
CA ASP A 17 1.41 5.85 -14.57
C ASP A 17 1.63 7.10 -15.41
N ALA A 18 1.45 7.03 -16.73
CA ALA A 18 1.58 8.20 -17.58
C ALA A 18 0.41 9.16 -17.34
N ALA A 19 -0.83 8.67 -17.31
CA ALA A 19 -2.02 9.46 -17.01
C ALA A 19 -1.96 10.04 -15.58
N PHE A 20 -1.52 9.25 -14.59
CA PHE A 20 -1.34 9.70 -13.22
C PHE A 20 -0.35 10.87 -13.15
N ARG A 21 0.80 10.74 -13.83
CA ARG A 21 1.82 11.79 -13.90
C ARG A 21 1.33 13.05 -14.60
N VAL A 22 0.37 12.94 -15.53
CA VAL A 22 -0.21 14.09 -16.24
C VAL A 22 -1.21 14.85 -15.36
N CYS A 23 -1.93 14.15 -14.47
CA CYS A 23 -3.00 14.76 -13.67
C CYS A 23 -2.55 15.96 -12.82
N GLN A 24 -1.31 15.93 -12.29
CA GLN A 24 -0.64 17.03 -11.55
C GLN A 24 -1.60 17.92 -10.74
N PRO A 25 -2.37 17.37 -9.77
CA PRO A 25 -3.46 18.12 -9.11
C PRO A 25 -2.97 19.37 -8.36
N TYR A 26 -1.67 19.45 -8.04
CA TYR A 26 -1.03 20.54 -7.31
C TYR A 26 0.04 21.28 -8.13
N GLY A 27 0.09 21.03 -9.45
CA GLY A 27 1.10 21.59 -10.34
C GLY A 27 2.53 21.08 -10.09
N LYS A 28 3.49 21.65 -10.82
CA LYS A 28 4.87 21.13 -10.94
C LYS A 28 5.72 21.11 -9.65
N ASN A 29 5.30 21.82 -8.61
CA ASN A 29 6.10 22.00 -7.40
C ASN A 29 5.79 20.96 -6.30
N ILE A 30 4.62 20.30 -6.37
CA ILE A 30 4.21 19.30 -5.39
C ILE A 30 4.05 17.96 -6.13
N LYS A 31 5.03 17.07 -5.93
CA LYS A 31 4.96 15.73 -6.50
C LYS A 31 4.02 14.86 -5.69
N VAL A 32 3.02 14.31 -6.39
CA VAL A 32 2.16 13.27 -5.86
C VAL A 32 2.76 11.91 -6.26
N LEU A 33 2.84 11.00 -5.29
CA LEU A 33 3.33 9.64 -5.48
C LEU A 33 2.21 8.72 -5.98
N SER A 34 2.53 7.79 -6.89
CA SER A 34 1.60 6.85 -7.52
C SER A 34 1.03 5.78 -6.58
N ARG A 35 1.59 5.65 -5.38
CA ARG A 35 1.17 4.68 -4.36
C ARG A 35 0.45 5.36 -3.22
N TRP A 36 -0.54 4.66 -2.69
CA TRP A 36 -1.44 5.16 -1.68
C TRP A 36 -0.78 5.49 -0.36
N GLU A 37 0.18 4.68 0.08
CA GLU A 37 0.98 4.97 1.27
C GLU A 37 2.47 4.91 0.96
N ILE A 38 3.26 5.71 1.68
CA ILE A 38 4.72 5.69 1.53
C ILE A 38 5.30 4.33 1.93
N GLU A 39 4.65 3.66 2.88
CA GLU A 39 4.94 2.29 3.29
C GLU A 39 4.92 1.29 2.12
N ASN A 40 4.10 1.53 1.08
CA ASN A 40 3.98 0.62 -0.06
C ASN A 40 5.29 0.55 -0.86
N TYR A 41 6.14 1.59 -0.82
CA TYR A 41 7.46 1.55 -1.44
C TYR A 41 8.45 0.62 -0.73
N LEU A 42 8.22 0.30 0.55
CA LEU A 42 9.01 -0.68 1.30
C LEU A 42 8.57 -2.12 1.02
N LEU A 43 7.44 -2.27 0.33
CA LEU A 43 6.79 -3.55 0.09
C LEU A 43 6.95 -4.04 -1.35
N VAL A 44 7.60 -3.30 -2.25
CA VAL A 44 7.67 -3.59 -3.69
C VAL A 44 8.32 -4.95 -4.01
N GLU A 45 9.31 -5.35 -3.22
CA GLU A 45 10.20 -6.48 -3.52
C GLU A 45 10.00 -7.62 -2.50
N PRO A 46 9.30 -8.72 -2.87
CA PRO A 46 8.99 -9.83 -1.98
C PRO A 46 10.22 -10.52 -1.38
N ASP A 47 11.32 -10.58 -2.14
CA ASP A 47 12.58 -11.19 -1.70
C ASP A 47 13.27 -10.38 -0.61
N ILE A 48 13.20 -9.04 -0.69
CA ILE A 48 13.69 -8.16 0.38
C ILE A 48 12.89 -8.37 1.67
N ILE A 49 11.56 -8.45 1.56
CA ILE A 49 10.67 -8.73 2.70
C ILE A 49 11.05 -10.08 3.34
N ALA A 50 11.21 -11.12 2.54
CA ALA A 50 11.59 -12.45 3.03
C ALA A 50 12.95 -12.44 3.72
N SER A 51 13.93 -11.73 3.16
CA SER A 51 15.27 -11.64 3.73
C SER A 51 15.28 -10.90 5.06
N VAL A 52 14.60 -9.75 5.18
CA VAL A 52 14.46 -9.03 6.46
C VAL A 52 13.73 -9.88 7.51
N LYS A 53 12.71 -10.65 7.11
CA LYS A 53 12.03 -11.60 8.02
C LYS A 53 12.96 -12.72 8.48
N ALA A 54 13.78 -13.27 7.58
CA ALA A 54 14.75 -14.30 7.94
C ALA A 54 15.77 -13.78 8.97
N ASP A 55 16.35 -12.61 8.71
CA ASP A 55 17.30 -11.92 9.60
C ASP A 55 16.69 -11.70 10.99
N ARG A 56 15.42 -11.29 11.04
CA ARG A 56 14.71 -11.03 12.31
C ARG A 56 14.39 -12.30 13.09
N PHE A 57 13.79 -13.28 12.42
CA PHE A 57 13.18 -14.42 13.10
C PHE A 57 14.14 -15.61 13.26
N GLY A 58 15.42 -15.43 12.88
CA GLY A 58 16.43 -16.49 12.93
C GLY A 58 16.06 -17.71 12.08
N ARG A 59 15.20 -17.51 11.07
CA ARG A 59 14.76 -18.57 10.18
C ARG A 59 15.76 -18.69 9.04
N ALA A 60 15.96 -19.91 8.55
CA ALA A 60 16.56 -20.09 7.23
C ALA A 60 15.78 -19.21 6.24
N GLN A 61 16.49 -18.57 5.32
CA GLN A 61 15.84 -17.78 4.27
C GLN A 61 14.92 -18.71 3.48
N GLU A 62 13.62 -18.65 3.79
CA GLU A 62 12.60 -19.34 3.02
C GLU A 62 12.70 -18.78 1.59
N ARG A 63 12.63 -19.66 0.58
CA ARG A 63 12.47 -19.19 -0.81
C ARG A 63 11.26 -18.26 -0.80
N PRO A 64 11.41 -16.99 -1.19
CA PRO A 64 10.33 -16.04 -1.08
C PRO A 64 9.14 -16.57 -1.88
N ALA A 65 7.97 -16.59 -1.24
CA ALA A 65 6.73 -16.65 -2.01
C ALA A 65 6.73 -15.43 -2.95
N PRO A 66 6.30 -15.58 -4.21
CA PRO A 66 6.28 -14.47 -5.16
C PRO A 66 5.41 -13.29 -4.67
N ILE A 67 4.49 -13.55 -3.74
CA ILE A 67 3.62 -12.56 -3.10
C ILE A 67 3.71 -12.76 -1.58
N PRO A 68 3.90 -11.70 -0.78
CA PRO A 68 4.12 -11.81 0.68
C PRO A 68 2.84 -12.05 1.49
N LEU A 69 1.66 -12.02 0.86
CA LEU A 69 0.33 -12.20 1.45
C LEU A 69 -0.45 -13.26 0.67
N SER A 70 -1.38 -13.94 1.33
CA SER A 70 -2.36 -14.82 0.67
C SER A 70 -3.42 -14.03 -0.09
N SER A 71 -4.12 -14.69 -1.03
CA SER A 71 -5.21 -14.07 -1.80
C SER A 71 -6.33 -13.53 -0.90
N GLU A 72 -6.69 -14.22 0.19
CA GLU A 72 -7.69 -13.75 1.14
C GLU A 72 -7.22 -12.47 1.85
N GLU A 73 -5.94 -12.41 2.26
CA GLU A 73 -5.40 -11.20 2.88
C GLU A 73 -5.39 -10.02 1.92
N ILE A 74 -5.07 -10.25 0.64
CA ILE A 74 -5.17 -9.22 -0.40
C ILE A 74 -6.61 -8.72 -0.50
N SER A 75 -7.60 -9.61 -0.58
CA SER A 75 -9.03 -9.24 -0.62
C SER A 75 -9.44 -8.41 0.59
N LEU A 76 -9.00 -8.79 1.80
CA LEU A 76 -9.28 -8.04 3.02
C LEU A 76 -8.68 -6.63 2.97
N PHE A 77 -7.42 -6.49 2.59
CA PHE A 77 -6.78 -5.18 2.50
C PHE A 77 -7.40 -4.30 1.40
N THR A 78 -7.76 -4.88 0.26
CA THR A 78 -8.49 -4.19 -0.81
C THR A 78 -9.84 -3.68 -0.30
N MET A 79 -10.57 -4.48 0.46
CA MET A 79 -11.85 -4.08 1.06
C MET A 79 -11.70 -2.97 2.10
N LEU A 80 -10.67 -3.01 2.93
CA LEU A 80 -10.36 -1.92 3.87
C LEU A 80 -10.04 -0.61 3.13
N THR A 81 -9.31 -0.72 2.03
CA THR A 81 -8.96 0.39 1.14
C THR A 81 -10.21 1.01 0.51
N ALA A 82 -11.10 0.19 -0.04
CA ALA A 82 -12.37 0.62 -0.61
C ALA A 82 -13.26 1.30 0.44
N ALA A 83 -13.36 0.71 1.63
CA ALA A 83 -14.12 1.27 2.75
C ALA A 83 -13.56 2.62 3.22
N ASP A 84 -12.24 2.77 3.31
CA ASP A 84 -11.60 4.05 3.63
C ASP A 84 -11.92 5.12 2.58
N ALA A 85 -12.02 4.76 1.30
CA ALA A 85 -12.44 5.69 0.25
C ALA A 85 -13.90 6.14 0.46
N CYS A 86 -14.83 5.21 0.73
CA CYS A 86 -16.22 5.53 1.08
C CYS A 86 -16.30 6.48 2.30
N CYS A 87 -15.59 6.14 3.38
CA CYS A 87 -15.51 6.94 4.59
C CYS A 87 -15.00 8.35 4.29
N HIS A 88 -13.93 8.48 3.52
CA HIS A 88 -13.33 9.78 3.21
C HIS A 88 -14.27 10.66 2.36
N MET A 89 -14.96 10.10 1.36
CA MET A 89 -15.93 10.85 0.54
C MET A 89 -17.07 11.43 1.40
N LYS A 90 -17.44 10.73 2.48
CA LYS A 90 -18.44 11.17 3.46
C LYS A 90 -17.87 12.00 4.62
N LYS A 91 -16.59 12.38 4.57
CA LYS A 91 -15.86 13.08 5.65
C LYS A 91 -15.89 12.34 6.99
N MET A 92 -16.01 11.01 6.95
CA MET A 92 -15.93 10.12 8.11
C MET A 92 -14.48 9.74 8.40
N LYS A 93 -14.24 9.25 9.62
CA LYS A 93 -12.93 8.70 10.00
C LYS A 93 -12.66 7.41 9.22
N LYS A 94 -11.39 7.22 8.85
CA LYS A 94 -10.89 5.97 8.29
C LYS A 94 -11.17 4.80 9.23
N VAL A 95 -11.47 3.64 8.65
CA VAL A 95 -11.78 2.41 9.39
C VAL A 95 -10.60 1.44 9.40
N SER A 96 -9.71 1.51 8.40
CA SER A 96 -8.56 0.62 8.24
C SER A 96 -7.65 0.59 9.46
N ASP A 97 -7.31 1.74 10.05
CA ASP A 97 -6.47 1.81 11.26
C ASP A 97 -7.08 1.03 12.44
N SER A 98 -8.41 1.10 12.60
CA SER A 98 -9.14 0.38 13.66
C SER A 98 -9.29 -1.12 13.39
N MET A 99 -9.19 -1.51 12.12
CA MET A 99 -9.37 -2.88 11.63
C MET A 99 -8.06 -3.54 11.19
N ALA A 100 -6.91 -2.89 11.41
CA ALA A 100 -5.60 -3.38 11.00
C ALA A 100 -5.17 -4.69 11.69
N GLY A 101 -5.90 -5.11 12.74
CA GLY A 101 -5.71 -6.40 13.42
C GLY A 101 -6.81 -7.43 13.12
N PHE A 102 -7.67 -7.17 12.12
CA PHE A 102 -8.72 -8.10 11.74
C PHE A 102 -8.12 -9.37 11.12
N THR A 103 -8.62 -10.54 11.54
CA THR A 103 -8.13 -11.86 11.11
C THR A 103 -9.27 -12.80 10.70
N GLY A 104 -10.44 -12.25 10.39
CA GLY A 104 -11.59 -13.02 9.91
C GLY A 104 -11.62 -13.13 8.38
N THR A 105 -12.76 -13.58 7.86
CA THR A 105 -13.04 -13.67 6.42
C THR A 105 -13.49 -12.33 5.83
N SER A 106 -13.43 -12.21 4.51
CA SER A 106 -13.95 -11.05 3.78
C SER A 106 -15.44 -10.77 4.07
N GLN A 107 -16.25 -11.82 4.30
CA GLN A 107 -17.67 -11.66 4.64
C GLN A 107 -17.86 -11.07 6.06
N GLU A 108 -17.07 -11.54 7.02
CA GLU A 108 -17.08 -11.01 8.40
C GLU A 108 -16.59 -9.56 8.43
N LEU A 109 -15.60 -9.22 7.60
CA LEU A 109 -15.14 -7.84 7.45
C LEU A 109 -16.25 -6.96 6.90
N ARG A 110 -16.91 -7.40 5.81
CA ARG A 110 -18.04 -6.67 5.21
C ARG A 110 -19.13 -6.37 6.24
N THR A 111 -19.55 -7.38 7.00
CA THR A 111 -20.55 -7.24 8.07
C THR A 111 -20.10 -6.22 9.13
N SER A 112 -18.81 -6.21 9.47
CA SER A 112 -18.23 -5.27 10.43
C SER A 112 -18.19 -3.83 9.89
N LEU A 113 -17.97 -3.65 8.59
CA LEU A 113 -17.98 -2.37 7.91
C LEU A 113 -19.39 -1.79 7.82
N GLU A 114 -20.39 -2.60 7.49
CA GLU A 114 -21.80 -2.20 7.49
C GLU A 114 -22.24 -1.71 8.87
N LYS A 115 -21.85 -2.42 9.94
CA LYS A 115 -22.08 -1.99 11.33
C LYS A 115 -21.40 -0.67 11.68
N LYS A 116 -20.31 -0.32 11.00
CA LYS A 116 -19.60 0.96 11.14
C LYS A 116 -20.19 2.07 10.26
N GLY A 117 -21.28 1.80 9.53
CA GLY A 117 -21.98 2.77 8.69
C GLY A 117 -21.40 2.91 7.28
N VAL A 118 -20.58 1.97 6.82
CA VAL A 118 -20.16 1.90 5.42
C VAL A 118 -21.31 1.35 4.60
N ASP A 119 -21.73 2.09 3.57
CA ASP A 119 -22.80 1.68 2.68
C ASP A 119 -22.33 0.56 1.74
N SER A 120 -23.09 -0.54 1.66
CA SER A 120 -22.68 -1.73 0.92
C SER A 120 -22.61 -1.49 -0.59
N ALA A 121 -23.51 -0.67 -1.16
CA ALA A 121 -23.53 -0.40 -2.60
C ALA A 121 -22.36 0.51 -3.00
N GLU A 122 -22.05 1.53 -2.19
CA GLU A 122 -20.85 2.34 -2.40
C GLU A 122 -19.57 1.52 -2.21
N LEU A 123 -19.54 0.61 -1.22
CA LEU A 123 -18.40 -0.27 -0.99
C LEU A 123 -18.13 -1.14 -2.22
N ASP A 124 -19.18 -1.73 -2.81
CA ASP A 124 -19.07 -2.54 -4.03
C ASP A 124 -18.51 -1.70 -5.20
N GLU A 125 -19.02 -0.48 -5.40
CA GLU A 125 -18.51 0.42 -6.45
C GLU A 125 -17.01 0.74 -6.26
N LYS A 126 -16.54 0.90 -5.01
CA LYS A 126 -15.12 1.16 -4.73
C LYS A 126 -14.27 -0.11 -4.79
N LEU A 127 -14.82 -1.25 -4.42
CA LEU A 127 -14.18 -2.55 -4.56
C LEU A 127 -13.91 -2.85 -6.03
N ASP A 128 -14.89 -2.63 -6.91
CA ASP A 128 -14.74 -2.83 -8.36
C ASP A 128 -13.58 -1.99 -8.90
N LYS A 129 -13.49 -0.71 -8.48
CA LYS A 129 -12.37 0.17 -8.84
C LYS A 129 -11.03 -0.30 -8.30
N ALA A 130 -11.00 -0.79 -7.06
CA ALA A 130 -9.77 -1.23 -6.41
C ALA A 130 -9.24 -2.55 -7.01
N VAL A 131 -10.13 -3.46 -7.42
CA VAL A 131 -9.76 -4.73 -8.07
C VAL A 131 -9.07 -4.50 -9.41
N CYS A 132 -9.39 -3.42 -10.13
CA CYS A 132 -8.69 -3.09 -11.38
C CYS A 132 -7.18 -2.89 -11.20
N PHE A 133 -6.72 -2.54 -9.99
CA PHE A 133 -5.29 -2.43 -9.68
C PHE A 133 -4.59 -3.79 -9.55
N ALA A 134 -5.30 -4.91 -9.53
CA ALA A 134 -4.69 -6.23 -9.42
C ALA A 134 -3.96 -6.67 -10.72
N GLY A 135 -4.19 -5.99 -11.84
CA GLY A 135 -3.57 -6.32 -13.13
C GLY A 135 -4.18 -7.55 -13.80
N ASP A 136 -3.43 -8.18 -14.72
CA ASP A 136 -3.84 -9.40 -15.41
C ASP A 136 -3.52 -10.64 -14.57
N GLU A 137 -4.46 -11.57 -14.43
CA GLU A 137 -4.26 -12.83 -13.69
C GLU A 137 -3.13 -13.70 -14.27
N ASN A 138 -2.73 -13.49 -15.52
CA ASN A 138 -1.64 -14.20 -16.18
C ASN A 138 -0.28 -13.50 -16.06
N ASP A 139 -0.23 -12.31 -15.45
CA ASP A 139 1.04 -11.62 -15.21
C ASP A 139 1.95 -12.39 -14.25
N ASP A 140 3.25 -12.10 -14.32
CA ASP A 140 4.20 -12.58 -13.31
C ASP A 140 3.74 -12.15 -11.90
N PRO A 141 3.80 -13.03 -10.89
CA PRO A 141 3.27 -12.71 -9.56
C PRO A 141 3.92 -11.48 -8.87
N VAL A 142 5.20 -11.17 -9.16
CA VAL A 142 5.84 -9.97 -8.63
C VAL A 142 5.27 -8.73 -9.32
N LYS A 143 4.97 -8.82 -10.62
CA LYS A 143 4.27 -7.76 -11.34
C LYS A 143 2.86 -7.54 -10.76
N GLN A 144 2.08 -8.60 -10.54
CA GLN A 144 0.76 -8.52 -9.89
C GLN A 144 0.85 -7.89 -8.50
N TRP A 145 1.83 -8.32 -7.70
CA TRP A 145 2.07 -7.76 -6.39
C TRP A 145 2.35 -6.26 -6.45
N ARG A 146 3.22 -5.81 -7.37
CA ARG A 146 3.51 -4.38 -7.55
C ARG A 146 2.28 -3.59 -7.94
N GLN A 147 1.40 -4.14 -8.78
CA GLN A 147 0.16 -3.48 -9.21
C GLN A 147 -0.81 -3.36 -8.03
N VAL A 148 -1.13 -4.47 -7.35
CA VAL A 148 -2.09 -4.44 -6.23
C VAL A 148 -1.56 -3.62 -5.05
N ASN A 149 -0.26 -3.72 -4.73
CA ASN A 149 0.39 -2.97 -3.66
C ASN A 149 0.30 -1.44 -3.87
N ARG A 150 -0.10 -0.93 -5.03
CA ARG A 150 -0.38 0.51 -5.20
C ARG A 150 -1.55 1.00 -4.35
N ILE A 151 -2.54 0.14 -4.16
CA ILE A 151 -3.83 0.47 -3.56
C ILE A 151 -3.95 0.00 -2.12
N LEU A 152 -3.14 -0.97 -1.71
CA LEU A 152 -3.28 -1.56 -0.38
C LEU A 152 -2.80 -0.60 0.72
N ASN A 153 -3.33 -0.81 1.93
CA ASN A 153 -2.85 -0.14 3.13
C ASN A 153 -1.51 -0.74 3.57
N GLY A 154 -0.41 -0.21 3.08
CA GLY A 154 0.93 -0.73 3.35
C GLY A 154 1.31 -0.71 4.82
N LYS A 155 0.82 0.26 5.59
CA LYS A 155 1.04 0.29 7.04
C LYS A 155 0.40 -0.93 7.73
N ALA A 156 -0.82 -1.27 7.36
CA ALA A 156 -1.51 -2.43 7.90
C ALA A 156 -0.86 -3.74 7.42
N ILE A 157 -0.35 -3.79 6.18
CA ILE A 157 0.45 -4.92 5.68
C ILE A 157 1.74 -5.08 6.48
N LEU A 158 2.50 -4.01 6.70
CA LEU A 158 3.72 -4.07 7.52
C LEU A 158 3.40 -4.56 8.94
N LYS A 159 2.29 -4.12 9.53
CA LYS A 159 1.82 -4.64 10.82
C LYS A 159 1.46 -6.12 10.77
N ARG A 160 0.77 -6.57 9.70
CA ARG A 160 0.39 -7.96 9.47
C ARG A 160 1.59 -8.89 9.30
N LEU A 161 2.63 -8.41 8.61
CA LEU A 161 3.93 -9.07 8.46
C LEU A 161 4.81 -8.92 9.71
N GLN A 162 4.33 -8.22 10.74
CA GLN A 162 5.01 -7.88 11.98
C GLN A 162 6.24 -6.99 11.80
N LEU A 163 6.42 -6.35 10.65
CA LEU A 163 7.55 -5.48 10.32
C LEU A 163 7.36 -4.02 10.75
N LEU A 164 6.19 -3.68 11.31
CA LEU A 164 5.91 -2.37 11.88
C LEU A 164 5.92 -2.42 13.41
N GLY A 165 6.80 -1.64 14.03
CA GLY A 165 6.87 -1.46 15.47
C GLY A 165 5.72 -0.59 16.01
N LYS A 166 5.56 -0.53 17.33
CA LYS A 166 4.53 0.34 17.94
C LYS A 166 4.92 1.83 17.84
N LYS A 167 6.22 2.11 17.74
CA LYS A 167 6.82 3.44 17.57
C LYS A 167 7.96 3.35 16.56
N GLN A 168 8.33 4.48 15.94
CA GLN A 168 9.35 4.56 14.89
C GLN A 168 10.78 4.25 15.37
N GLU A 169 11.02 4.29 16.68
CA GLU A 169 12.30 3.97 17.35
C GLU A 169 12.26 2.62 18.10
N ASP A 170 11.16 1.90 17.96
CA ASP A 170 11.01 0.58 18.56
C ASP A 170 11.99 -0.38 17.86
N ALA A 171 12.71 -1.20 18.62
CA ALA A 171 13.57 -2.26 18.08
C ALA A 171 12.79 -3.27 17.21
N THR A 172 11.45 -3.21 17.27
CA THR A 172 10.54 -3.99 16.43
C THR A 172 10.07 -3.29 15.15
N ASP A 173 10.50 -2.05 14.85
CA ASP A 173 10.22 -1.36 13.58
C ASP A 173 11.31 -1.65 12.54
N TYR A 174 10.95 -2.39 11.49
CA TYR A 174 11.87 -2.86 10.46
C TYR A 174 11.80 -2.02 9.17
N ARG A 175 11.10 -0.89 9.17
CA ARG A 175 11.03 -0.02 7.97
C ARG A 175 12.40 0.47 7.53
N LEU A 176 13.28 0.80 8.47
CA LEU A 176 14.66 1.18 8.17
C LEU A 176 15.49 0.00 7.63
N ALA A 177 15.28 -1.21 8.15
CA ALA A 177 15.96 -2.41 7.66
C ALA A 177 15.54 -2.73 6.23
N LEU A 178 14.23 -2.66 5.92
CA LEU A 178 13.69 -2.77 4.57
C LEU A 178 14.32 -1.72 3.65
N ALA A 179 14.28 -0.44 4.04
CA ALA A 179 14.82 0.65 3.23
C ALA A 179 16.32 0.50 2.94
N ARG A 180 17.12 0.07 3.94
CA ARG A 180 18.56 -0.21 3.76
C ARG A 180 18.78 -1.33 2.77
N LYS A 181 18.09 -2.46 2.95
CA LYS A 181 18.26 -3.63 2.06
C LYS A 181 17.82 -3.34 0.62
N ILE A 182 16.74 -2.58 0.44
CA ILE A 182 16.33 -2.06 -0.89
C ILE A 182 17.46 -1.22 -1.52
N ALA A 183 18.12 -0.37 -0.73
CA ALA A 183 19.21 0.47 -1.22
C ALA A 183 20.49 -0.32 -1.52
N ASP A 184 20.87 -1.25 -0.64
CA ASP A 184 22.06 -2.10 -0.77
C ASP A 184 21.96 -3.02 -2.00
N ASP A 185 20.75 -3.47 -2.34
CA ASP A 185 20.49 -4.34 -3.50
C ASP A 185 20.17 -3.54 -4.80
N ASP A 186 20.31 -2.21 -4.79
CA ASP A 186 19.95 -1.28 -5.89
C ASP A 186 18.52 -1.43 -6.44
N LYS A 187 17.57 -1.77 -5.55
CA LYS A 187 16.15 -1.97 -5.87
C LYS A 187 15.26 -0.77 -5.54
N ILE A 188 15.85 0.41 -5.36
CA ILE A 188 15.07 1.64 -5.10
C ILE A 188 14.12 1.90 -6.27
N ASP A 189 12.83 2.00 -5.98
CA ASP A 189 11.80 2.29 -6.97
C ASP A 189 12.15 3.57 -7.78
N PRO A 190 12.08 3.55 -9.13
CA PRO A 190 12.45 4.68 -9.97
C PRO A 190 11.77 6.00 -9.58
N GLU A 191 10.50 5.95 -9.17
CA GLU A 191 9.76 7.14 -8.75
C GLU A 191 10.38 7.81 -7.51
N ILE A 192 10.83 7.00 -6.55
CA ILE A 192 11.53 7.46 -5.35
C ILE A 192 12.93 7.94 -5.69
N ARG A 193 13.64 7.23 -6.58
CA ARG A 193 14.98 7.63 -7.05
C ARG A 193 14.93 9.02 -7.71
N ASP A 194 13.94 9.27 -8.56
CA ASP A 194 13.70 10.56 -9.21
C ASP A 194 13.35 11.66 -8.19
N TYR A 195 12.59 11.31 -7.16
CA TYR A 195 12.28 12.23 -6.06
C TYR A 195 13.55 12.63 -5.28
N ILE A 196 14.37 11.66 -4.89
CA ILE A 196 15.64 11.89 -4.19
C ILE A 196 16.58 12.75 -5.05
N ALA A 197 16.70 12.45 -6.34
CA ALA A 197 17.53 13.21 -7.26
C ALA A 197 17.06 14.66 -7.40
N ALA A 198 15.75 14.88 -7.55
CA ALA A 198 15.17 16.23 -7.59
C ALA A 198 15.45 16.99 -6.28
N PHE A 199 15.28 16.34 -5.13
CA PHE A 199 15.57 16.94 -3.83
C PHE A 199 17.05 17.35 -3.66
N ARG A 200 17.98 16.50 -4.11
CA ARG A 200 19.42 16.81 -4.07
C ARG A 200 19.78 18.02 -4.92
N ARG A 201 19.12 18.22 -6.07
CA ARG A 201 19.32 19.40 -6.95
C ARG A 201 18.76 20.69 -6.37
N MET A 202 17.83 20.60 -5.40
CA MET A 202 17.24 21.76 -4.72
C MET A 202 18.05 22.22 -3.51
N LYS A 203 19.06 21.47 -3.07
CA LYS A 203 20.00 21.96 -2.05
C LYS A 203 20.91 23.03 -2.69
N PRO A 204 20.97 24.24 -2.13
CA PRO A 204 21.83 25.31 -2.62
C PRO A 204 23.32 24.94 -2.53
#